data_AF-A0A962GTF8-F1
#
_entry.id   AF-A0A962GTF8-F1
#
_cell.length_a   1.000
_cell.length_b   1.000
_cell.length_c   1.000
_cell.angle_alpha   90.00
_cell.angle_beta   90.00
_cell.angle_gamma   90.00
#
_symmetry.space_group_name_H-M   'P 1'
#
loop_
_entity.id
_entity.type
_entity.pdbx_description
1 polymer ?
#
loop_
_entity_poly.entity_id
_entity_poly.type
_entity_poly.pdbx_seq_one_letter_code
_entity_poly.pdbx_strand_id
1 'polypeptide(L)'
;MKILHALKYFKYKKYDPSWLVDASKSYIDEYPWLPDAISKCTLALEGKNYIRFVSSIRPNKPSSEWQFRENIILEDTIEGDVILDILHGDRIGGVEFYIRRFKK
;
A
#
# COMPACT_ATOMS: atom_id res chain seq x y z
N MET A 1 3.32 28.62 -26.20
CA MET A 1 3.72 27.28 -25.71
C MET A 1 2.73 26.82 -24.63
N LYS A 2 1.96 25.76 -24.89
CA LYS A 2 1.25 25.00 -23.84
C LYS A 2 1.44 23.53 -24.17
N ILE A 3 2.49 22.93 -23.61
CA ILE A 3 2.57 21.47 -23.50
C ILE A 3 2.02 21.15 -22.11
N LEU A 4 0.69 21.09 -21.97
CA LEU A 4 0.11 20.39 -20.84
C LEU A 4 0.27 18.90 -21.14
N HIS A 5 1.34 18.33 -20.58
CA HIS A 5 1.48 16.88 -20.45
C HIS A 5 0.18 16.33 -19.85
N ALA A 6 -0.39 15.34 -20.52
CA ALA A 6 -1.54 14.60 -20.03
C ALA A 6 -1.24 14.06 -18.62
N LEU A 7 -1.78 14.72 -17.59
CA LEU A 7 -1.95 14.11 -16.29
C LEU A 7 -2.92 12.96 -16.50
N LYS A 8 -2.38 11.76 -16.67
CA LYS A 8 -3.16 10.53 -16.57
C LYS A 8 -3.70 10.53 -15.14
N TYR A 9 -4.95 10.96 -14.97
CA TYR A 9 -5.62 10.99 -13.67
C TYR A 9 -5.76 9.55 -13.20
N PHE A 10 -4.80 9.07 -12.44
CA PHE A 10 -4.92 7.81 -11.74
C PHE A 10 -6.06 7.96 -10.73
N LYS A 11 -7.19 7.31 -11.02
CA LYS A 11 -8.37 7.29 -10.15
C LYS A 11 -8.27 6.11 -9.22
N TYR A 12 -8.61 6.34 -7.95
CA TYR A 12 -8.84 5.26 -7.00
C TYR A 12 -9.98 4.37 -7.50
N LYS A 13 -9.80 3.06 -7.37
CA LYS A 13 -10.78 2.03 -7.72
C LYS A 13 -11.04 1.15 -6.51
N LYS A 14 -12.17 0.44 -6.52
CA LYS A 14 -12.42 -0.63 -5.54
C LYS A 14 -11.28 -1.64 -5.60
N TYR A 15 -10.81 -2.04 -4.44
CA TYR A 15 -9.70 -2.97 -4.26
C TYR A 15 -10.09 -4.02 -3.22
N ASP A 16 -9.71 -5.26 -3.46
CA ASP A 16 -9.88 -6.36 -2.52
C ASP A 16 -8.55 -6.65 -1.81
N PRO A 17 -8.40 -6.26 -0.53
CA PRO A 17 -7.16 -6.46 0.20
C PRO A 17 -7.05 -7.84 0.86
N SER A 18 -7.98 -8.77 0.62
CA SER A 18 -8.05 -10.04 1.35
C SER A 18 -6.74 -10.85 1.30
N TRP A 19 -6.03 -10.83 0.17
CA TRP A 19 -4.74 -11.54 0.07
C TRP A 19 -3.65 -10.93 0.96
N LEU A 20 -3.66 -9.60 1.18
CA LEU A 20 -2.76 -8.92 2.12
C LEU A 20 -3.16 -9.21 3.56
N VAL A 21 -4.46 -9.27 3.84
CA VAL A 21 -4.97 -9.66 5.17
C VAL A 21 -4.44 -11.06 5.50
N ASP A 22 -4.60 -12.01 4.58
CA ASP A 22 -4.11 -13.37 4.78
C ASP A 22 -2.59 -13.45 4.95
N ALA A 23 -1.82 -12.72 4.14
CA ALA A 23 -0.36 -12.66 4.27
C ALA A 23 0.08 -12.07 5.62
N SER A 24 -0.64 -11.06 6.14
CA SER A 24 -0.29 -10.40 7.40
C SER A 24 -0.55 -11.24 8.65
N LYS A 25 -1.36 -12.31 8.56
CA LYS A 25 -1.67 -13.18 9.71
C LYS A 25 -0.44 -13.86 10.30
N SER A 26 0.58 -14.12 9.49
CA SER A 26 1.87 -14.67 9.95
C SER A 26 2.65 -13.72 10.87
N TYR A 27 2.26 -12.43 10.91
CA TYR A 27 2.91 -11.38 11.68
C TYR A 27 2.05 -10.87 12.84
N ILE A 28 0.94 -11.56 13.17
CA ILE A 28 -0.06 -11.06 14.11
C ILE A 28 0.46 -10.91 15.55
N ASP A 29 1.45 -11.72 15.95
CA ASP A 29 2.04 -11.62 17.29
C ASP A 29 2.89 -10.34 17.45
N GLU A 30 3.49 -9.85 16.36
CA GLU A 30 4.29 -8.62 16.34
C GLU A 30 3.43 -7.39 16.02
N TYR A 31 2.48 -7.53 15.10
CA TYR A 31 1.60 -6.47 14.62
C TYR A 31 0.11 -6.89 14.65
N PRO A 32 -0.50 -7.00 15.84
CA PRO A 32 -1.88 -7.50 15.97
C PRO A 32 -2.95 -6.62 15.29
N TRP A 33 -2.63 -5.35 15.07
CA TRP A 33 -3.49 -4.38 14.38
C TRP A 33 -3.45 -4.49 12.84
N LEU A 34 -2.44 -5.17 12.29
CA LEU A 34 -2.11 -5.12 10.87
C LEU A 34 -3.20 -5.71 9.95
N PRO A 35 -3.77 -6.91 10.24
CA PRO A 35 -4.84 -7.46 9.40
C PRO A 35 -6.07 -6.55 9.34
N ASP A 36 -6.44 -5.95 10.48
CA ASP A 36 -7.58 -5.03 10.59
C ASP A 36 -7.33 -3.73 9.84
N ALA A 37 -6.12 -3.17 9.91
CA ALA A 37 -5.74 -1.97 9.16
C ALA A 37 -5.80 -2.23 7.65
N ILE A 38 -5.25 -3.36 7.19
CA ILE A 38 -5.26 -3.77 5.79
C ILE A 38 -6.69 -4.00 5.28
N SER A 39 -7.58 -4.61 6.10
CA SER A 39 -8.97 -4.89 5.69
C SER A 39 -9.75 -3.62 5.30
N LYS A 40 -9.34 -2.46 5.81
CA LYS A 40 -9.97 -1.16 5.53
C LYS A 40 -9.50 -0.55 4.20
N CYS A 41 -8.43 -1.07 3.61
CA CYS A 41 -7.83 -0.60 2.36
C CYS A 41 -8.64 -1.03 1.11
N THR A 42 -9.91 -0.62 1.03
CA THR A 42 -10.86 -1.06 -0.02
C THR A 42 -10.91 -0.16 -1.26
N LEU A 43 -10.17 0.94 -1.26
CA LEU A 43 -9.96 1.81 -2.40
C LEU A 43 -8.46 1.96 -2.63
N ALA A 44 -8.02 1.74 -3.87
CA ALA A 44 -6.62 1.82 -4.20
C ALA A 44 -6.36 2.46 -5.55
N LEU A 45 -5.17 3.05 -5.66
CA LEU A 45 -4.55 3.45 -6.90
C LEU A 45 -3.45 2.44 -7.22
N GLU A 46 -3.62 1.70 -8.31
CA GLU A 46 -2.69 0.65 -8.72
C GLU A 46 -1.75 1.17 -9.81
N GLY A 47 -0.44 1.07 -9.53
CA GLY A 47 0.63 1.29 -10.49
C GLY A 47 1.27 -0.03 -10.94
N LYS A 48 2.28 0.06 -11.81
CA LYS A 48 2.98 -1.14 -12.29
C LYS A 48 3.61 -1.93 -11.14
N ASN A 49 4.21 -1.23 -10.17
CA ASN A 49 5.01 -1.80 -9.08
C ASN A 49 4.55 -1.34 -7.69
N TYR A 50 3.36 -0.77 -7.57
CA TYR A 50 2.84 -0.33 -6.28
C TYR A 50 1.32 -0.35 -6.24
N ILE A 51 0.78 -0.41 -5.03
CA ILE A 51 -0.61 -0.14 -4.70
C ILE A 51 -0.61 0.99 -3.68
N ARG A 52 -1.47 1.98 -3.82
CA ARG A 52 -1.56 3.10 -2.89
C ARG A 52 -2.97 3.22 -2.34
N PHE A 53 -3.08 3.32 -1.02
CA PHE A 53 -4.37 3.40 -0.32
C PHE A 53 -4.72 4.81 0.17
N VAL A 54 -3.73 5.70 0.30
CA VAL A 54 -3.94 7.11 0.70
C VAL A 54 -3.19 8.07 -0.21
N SER A 55 -3.59 9.34 -0.25
CA SER A 55 -2.89 10.35 -1.04
C SER A 55 -1.43 10.53 -0.62
N SER A 56 -0.51 10.40 -1.57
CA SER A 56 0.91 10.70 -1.38
C SER A 56 1.25 12.17 -1.68
N ILE A 57 0.26 13.07 -1.74
CA ILE A 57 0.50 14.48 -2.03
C ILE A 57 1.15 15.14 -0.81
N ARG A 58 2.34 15.71 -1.01
CA ARG A 58 3.14 16.40 0.01
C ARG A 58 3.38 15.52 1.26
N PRO A 59 4.03 14.36 1.12
CA PRO A 59 4.23 13.45 2.23
C PRO A 59 4.98 14.13 3.39
N ASN A 60 4.63 13.74 4.61
CA ASN A 60 5.21 14.24 5.86
C ASN A 60 5.09 15.76 6.06
N LYS A 61 4.13 16.41 5.39
CA LYS A 61 3.76 17.80 5.66
C LYS A 61 2.53 17.83 6.58
N PRO A 62 2.33 18.90 7.36
CA PRO A 62 1.09 19.06 8.13
C PRO A 62 -0.14 18.83 7.24
N SER A 63 -1.09 18.07 7.76
CA SER A 63 -2.34 17.71 7.09
C SER A 63 -2.22 16.83 5.82
N SER A 64 -1.04 16.27 5.50
CA SER A 64 -0.96 15.23 4.48
C SER A 64 -1.45 13.89 5.03
N GLU A 65 -2.13 13.10 4.20
CA GLU A 65 -2.56 11.76 4.60
C GLU A 65 -1.37 10.82 4.83
N TRP A 66 -0.33 10.98 4.01
CA TRP A 66 0.92 10.25 4.10
C TRP A 66 1.81 10.84 5.19
N GLN A 67 1.74 10.25 6.39
CA GLN A 67 2.63 10.51 7.53
C GLN A 67 3.42 9.24 7.78
N PHE A 68 4.54 9.07 7.08
CA PHE A 68 5.33 7.85 7.11
C PHE A 68 5.88 7.53 8.50
N ARG A 69 5.80 6.27 8.91
CA ARG A 69 6.37 5.76 10.16
C ARG A 69 7.52 4.81 9.87
N GLU A 70 7.24 3.70 9.18
CA GLU A 70 8.18 2.60 8.96
C GLU A 70 7.73 1.71 7.80
N ASN A 71 8.55 0.71 7.48
CA ASN A 71 8.22 -0.34 6.51
C ASN A 71 8.10 -1.68 7.22
N ILE A 72 7.11 -2.47 6.82
CA ILE A 72 7.00 -3.90 7.16
C ILE A 72 7.16 -4.70 5.87
N ILE A 73 8.01 -5.72 5.88
CA ILE A 73 8.14 -6.64 4.75
C ILE A 73 7.24 -7.84 5.02
N LEU A 74 6.29 -8.09 4.12
CA LEU A 74 5.56 -9.35 4.09
C LEU A 74 6.26 -10.26 3.07
N GLU A 75 6.90 -11.29 3.58
CA GLU A 75 7.62 -12.28 2.78
C GLU A 75 6.66 -13.35 2.23
N ASP A 76 7.04 -13.96 1.11
CA ASP A 76 6.39 -15.16 0.58
C ASP A 76 4.90 -15.02 0.23
N THR A 77 4.40 -13.80 -0.03
CA THR A 77 3.01 -13.59 -0.44
C THR A 77 2.70 -14.18 -1.83
N ILE A 78 1.44 -14.15 -2.25
CA ILE A 78 1.01 -14.59 -3.59
C ILE A 78 1.67 -13.78 -4.72
N GLU A 79 2.05 -12.54 -4.46
CA GLU A 79 2.73 -11.65 -5.41
C GLU A 79 4.27 -11.66 -5.22
N GLY A 80 4.77 -12.49 -4.29
CA GLY A 80 6.15 -12.49 -3.80
C GLY A 80 6.34 -11.54 -2.62
N ASP A 81 7.57 -11.10 -2.36
CA ASP A 81 7.84 -10.22 -1.21
C ASP A 81 7.33 -8.81 -1.49
N VAL A 82 6.59 -8.26 -0.54
CA VAL A 82 6.03 -6.91 -0.63
C VAL A 82 6.41 -6.08 0.57
N ILE A 83 6.60 -4.79 0.34
CA ILE A 83 6.88 -3.81 1.38
C ILE A 83 5.60 -3.04 1.65
N LEU A 84 5.14 -3.03 2.90
CA LEU A 84 4.05 -2.20 3.37
C LEU A 84 4.61 -0.89 3.91
N ASP A 85 4.13 0.23 3.36
CA ASP A 85 4.38 1.55 3.93
C ASP A 85 3.43 1.77 5.11
N ILE A 86 3.97 1.79 6.32
CA ILE A 86 3.18 2.03 7.53
C ILE A 86 3.22 3.51 7.86
N LEU A 87 2.04 4.07 8.11
CA LEU A 87 1.84 5.46 8.48
C LEU A 87 1.48 5.58 9.96
N HIS A 88 1.67 6.77 10.52
CA HIS A 88 1.22 7.07 11.88
C HIS A 88 -0.28 6.78 12.07
N GLY A 89 -0.61 6.23 13.24
CA GLY A 89 -1.97 5.82 13.60
C GLY A 89 -2.38 4.48 13.00
N ASP A 90 -1.43 3.56 12.77
CA ASP A 90 -1.67 2.19 12.29
C ASP A 90 -2.43 2.16 10.97
N ARG A 91 -2.05 3.07 10.06
CA ARG A 91 -2.62 3.21 8.72
C ARG A 91 -1.66 2.66 7.68
N ILE A 92 -2.21 2.09 6.62
CA ILE A 92 -1.41 1.60 5.48
C ILE A 92 -1.38 2.69 4.40
N GLY A 93 -0.18 3.12 4.02
CA GLY A 93 0.02 4.09 2.95
C GLY A 93 -0.07 3.44 1.57
N GLY A 94 0.61 2.32 1.43
CA GLY A 94 0.69 1.57 0.18
C GLY A 94 1.47 0.27 0.34
N VAL A 95 1.64 -0.39 -0.80
CA VAL A 95 2.39 -1.62 -0.98
C VAL A 95 3.33 -1.43 -2.15
N GLU A 96 4.59 -1.80 -2.00
CA GLU A 96 5.56 -1.90 -3.09
C GLU A 96 5.92 -3.37 -3.35
N PHE A 97 5.96 -3.77 -4.62
CA PHE A 97 6.37 -5.14 -4.97
C PHE A 97 7.91 -5.21 -5.05
N TYR A 98 8.53 -5.90 -4.09
CA TYR A 98 9.99 -5.96 -3.94
C TYR A 98 10.59 -7.12 -4.74
N ILE A 99 10.10 -8.34 -4.53
CA ILE A 99 10.47 -9.53 -5.31
C ILE A 99 9.20 -10.11 -5.90
N ARG A 100 9.05 -10.03 -7.23
CA ARG A 100 7.85 -10.55 -7.89
C ARG A 100 7.94 -12.04 -8.13
N ARG A 101 6.93 -12.78 -7.66
CA ARG A 101 6.65 -14.11 -8.21
C ARG A 101 6.07 -13.96 -9.60
N PHE A 102 6.84 -14.31 -10.62
CA PHE A 102 6.28 -14.51 -11.95
C PHE A 102 5.38 -15.75 -11.90
N LYS A 103 4.06 -15.56 -12.09
CA LYS A 103 3.17 -16.68 -12.37
C LYS A 103 3.68 -17.37 -13.63
N LYS A 104 4.02 -18.66 -13.52
CA LYS A 104 4.31 -19.53 -14.67
C LYS A 104 3.07 -19.69 -15.54
#